data_AF-A0A415ZLN8-F1
#
_entry.id   AF-A0A415ZLN8-F1
#
_cell.length_a   1.000
_cell.length_b   1.000
_cell.length_c   1.000
_cell.angle_alpha   90.00
_cell.angle_beta   90.00
_cell.angle_gamma   90.00
#
_symmetry.space_group_name_H-M   'P 1'
#
loop_
_entity.id
_entity.type
_entity.pdbx_description
1 polymer ?
#
loop_
_entity_poly.entity_id
_entity_poly.type
_entity_poly.pdbx_seq_one_letter_code
_entity_poly.pdbx_strand_id
1 'polypeptide(L)' 'MTLMEKLEAAGYPREEMYHHESDLYVFLTPLTKRVIDEWFKEEGLTRSLFVSTFRDQITGKPMYDVAFQYTPAFNQRI' A
#
# COMPACT_ATOMS: atom_id res chain seq x y z
N MET A 1 -1.39 13.26 -3.55
CA MET A 1 -0.72 12.14 -4.23
C MET A 1 -1.13 10.88 -3.50
N THR A 2 -1.55 9.84 -4.20
CA THR A 2 -1.99 8.59 -3.57
C THR A 2 -0.78 7.82 -3.04
N LEU A 3 -1.02 6.87 -2.13
CA LEU A 3 0.05 6.01 -1.63
C LEU A 3 0.72 5.23 -2.77
N MET A 4 -0.07 4.77 -3.75
CA MET A 4 0.42 4.07 -4.93
C MET A 4 1.37 4.94 -5.77
N GLU A 5 0.98 6.19 -6.05
CA GLU A 5 1.83 7.15 -6.77
C GLU A 5 3.13 7.44 -6.02
N LYS A 6 3.09 7.54 -4.69
CA LYS A 6 4.28 7.77 -3.87
C LYS A 6 5.24 6.58 -3.87
N LEU A 7 4.70 5.36 -3.88
CA LEU A 7 5.48 4.14 -3.99
C LEU A 7 6.18 4.05 -5.37
N GLU A 8 5.46 4.35 -6.45
CA GLU A 8 6.04 4.42 -7.81
C GLU A 8 7.17 5.46 -7.88
N ALA A 9 6.93 6.67 -7.35
CA ALA A 9 7.93 7.74 -7.31
C ALA A 9 9.18 7.37 -6.48
N ALA A 10 9.03 6.48 -5.49
CA ALA A 10 10.13 5.95 -4.69
C ALA A 10 10.85 4.76 -5.34
N GLY A 11 10.43 4.33 -6.54
CA GLY A 11 11.01 3.23 -7.30
C GLY A 11 10.45 1.86 -6.97
N TYR A 12 9.29 1.77 -6.30
CA TYR A 12 8.63 0.48 -6.09
C TYR A 12 7.87 0.06 -7.37
N PRO A 13 8.04 -1.17 -7.87
CA PRO A 13 7.44 -1.62 -9.12
C PRO A 13 5.91 -1.71 -9.02
N ARG A 14 5.22 -1.19 -10.04
CA ARG A 14 3.74 -1.19 -10.11
C ARG A 14 3.17 -2.60 -10.21
N GLU A 15 3.89 -3.49 -10.89
CA GLU A 15 3.56 -4.91 -11.06
C GLU A 15 3.64 -5.71 -9.75
N GLU A 16 4.31 -5.19 -8.71
CA GLU A 16 4.34 -5.76 -7.37
C GLU A 16 3.37 -5.05 -6.40
N MET A 17 2.46 -4.23 -6.93
CA MET A 17 1.31 -3.69 -6.18
C MET A 17 0.10 -4.58 -6.47
N TYR A 18 -0.25 -5.39 -5.48
CA TYR A 18 -1.43 -6.25 -5.53
C TYR A 18 -2.57 -5.58 -4.75
N HIS A 19 -3.76 -6.18 -4.79
CA HIS A 19 -4.88 -5.68 -4.02
C HIS A 19 -5.90 -6.77 -3.71
N HIS A 20 -6.75 -6.49 -2.74
CA HIS A 20 -8.03 -7.16 -2.55
C HIS A 20 -9.09 -6.08 -2.35
N GLU A 21 -10.10 -6.04 -3.22
CA GLU A 21 -11.08 -4.94 -3.24
C GLU A 21 -10.36 -3.58 -3.28
N SER A 22 -10.58 -2.73 -2.26
CA SER A 22 -9.97 -1.42 -2.10
C SER A 22 -8.63 -1.41 -1.37
N ASP A 23 -8.16 -2.56 -0.88
CA ASP A 23 -7.01 -2.65 0.00
C ASP A 23 -5.74 -2.90 -0.81
N LEU A 24 -4.69 -2.13 -0.54
CA LEU A 24 -3.43 -2.19 -1.28
C LEU A 24 -2.46 -3.16 -0.60
N TYR A 25 -1.95 -4.11 -1.37
CA TYR A 25 -0.98 -5.10 -0.92
C TYR A 25 0.40 -4.83 -1.53
N VAL A 26 1.41 -4.64 -0.68
CA VAL A 26 2.80 -4.43 -1.10
C VAL A 26 3.78 -5.20 -0.21
N PHE A 27 4.91 -5.65 -0.76
CA PHE A 27 5.88 -6.40 0.02
C PHE A 27 6.44 -5.57 1.18
N LEU A 28 6.65 -6.22 2.32
CA LEU A 28 7.27 -5.61 3.49
C LEU A 28 8.78 -5.48 3.24
N THR A 29 9.22 -4.28 2.86
CA THR A 29 10.60 -3.92 2.60
C THR A 29 10.97 -2.63 3.34
N PRO A 30 12.27 -2.31 3.51
CA PRO A 30 12.68 -1.02 4.06
C PRO A 30 12.13 0.18 3.25
N LEU A 31 12.03 0.04 1.92
CA LEU A 31 11.48 1.07 1.03
C LEU A 31 10.00 1.31 1.30
N THR A 32 9.18 0.25 1.24
CA THR A 32 7.73 0.36 1.43
C THR A 32 7.39 0.81 2.84
N LYS A 33 8.11 0.34 3.85
CA LYS A 33 7.95 0.82 5.23
C LYS A 33 8.14 2.34 5.31
N ARG A 34 9.24 2.85 4.77
CA ARG A 34 9.54 4.29 4.80
C ARG A 34 8.46 5.11 4.09
N VAL A 35 8.07 4.69 2.89
CA VAL A 35 7.06 5.40 2.08
C VAL A 35 5.69 5.42 2.76
N ILE A 36 5.24 4.28 3.29
CA ILE A 36 3.96 4.16 4.01
C ILE A 36 3.99 5.06 5.25
N ASP A 37 5.04 5.00 6.06
CA ASP A 37 5.14 5.80 7.29
C ASP A 37 5.15 7.32 6.99
N GLU A 38 5.89 7.74 5.95
CA GLU A 38 5.92 9.14 5.49
C GLU A 38 4.55 9.58 4.95
N TRP A 39 3.88 8.76 4.15
CA TRP A 39 2.58 9.09 3.57
C TRP A 39 1.47 9.22 4.63
N PHE A 40 1.37 8.27 5.55
CA PHE A 40 0.39 8.35 6.65
C PHE A 40 0.60 9.58 7.53
N LYS A 41 1.86 9.97 7.75
CA LYS A 41 2.20 11.20 8.49
C LYS A 41 1.76 12.46 7.75
N GLU A 42 1.97 12.52 6.44
CA GLU A 42 1.58 13.66 5.59
C GLU A 42 0.06 13.82 5.51
N GLU A 43 -0.69 12.73 5.39
CA GLU A 43 -2.15 12.74 5.32
C GLU A 43 -2.83 12.89 6.71
N GLY A 44 -2.05 12.90 7.80
CA GLY A 44 -2.59 13.00 9.16
C GLY A 44 -3.39 11.76 9.61
N LEU A 45 -3.13 10.60 8.99
CA LEU A 45 -3.86 9.36 9.25
C LEU A 45 -3.18 8.50 10.31
N THR A 46 -3.98 7.78 11.11
CA THR A 46 -3.46 6.87 12.12
C THR A 46 -3.12 5.50 11.51
N ARG A 47 -1.85 5.28 11.18
CA ARG A 47 -1.32 4.05 10.54
C ARG A 47 -1.88 2.74 11.13
N SER A 48 -1.97 2.62 12.46
CA SER A 48 -2.43 1.38 13.12
C SER A 48 -3.89 1.02 12.86
N LEU A 49 -4.70 1.95 12.35
CA LEU A 49 -6.10 1.70 11.97
C LEU A 49 -6.24 1.15 10.54
N PHE A 50 -5.23 1.35 9.69
CA PHE A 50 -5.29 1.06 8.26
C PHE A 50 -4.25 0.04 7.80
N VAL A 51 -3.19 -0.19 8.58
CA VAL A 51 -2.05 -1.02 8.16
C VAL A 51 -1.97 -2.28 9.00
N SER A 52 -2.13 -3.43 8.35
CA SER A 52 -1.83 -4.75 8.89
C SER A 52 -0.70 -5.41 8.10
N THR A 53 -0.28 -6.60 8.53
CA THR A 53 0.69 -7.42 7.80
C THR A 53 0.22 -8.85 7.72
N PHE A 54 0.44 -9.49 6.57
CA PHE A 54 0.17 -10.91 6.36
C PHE A 54 1.32 -11.58 5.61
N ARG A 55 1.29 -12.90 5.48
CA ARG A 55 2.19 -13.67 4.62
C ARG A 55 1.42 -14.11 3.38
N ASP A 56 1.94 -13.80 2.21
CA ASP A 56 1.31 -14.21 0.97
C ASP A 56 1.45 -15.72 0.75
N GLN A 57 0.46 -16.34 0.11
CA GLN A 57 0.39 -17.79 -0.09
C GLN A 57 1.13 -18.28 -1.34
N ILE A 58 1.67 -17.39 -2.18
CA ILE A 58 2.36 -17.74 -3.42
C ILE A 58 3.87 -17.83 -3.18
N THR A 59 4.45 -16.83 -2.53
CA THR A 59 5.88 -16.70 -2.26
C THR A 59 6.24 -16.87 -0.79
N GLY A 60 5.27 -16.78 0.13
CA GLY A 60 5.50 -16.89 1.58
C GLY A 60 6.10 -15.62 2.21
N LYS A 61 6.24 -14.53 1.44
CA LYS A 61 6.88 -13.29 1.86
C LYS A 61 5.88 -12.44 2.66
N PRO A 62 6.38 -11.66 3.64
CA PRO A 62 5.53 -10.72 4.36
C PRO A 62 5.11 -9.56 3.44
N MET A 63 3.84 -9.16 3.55
CA MET A 63 3.25 -8.03 2.85
C MET A 63 2.54 -7.12 3.83
N TYR A 64 2.48 -5.84 3.51
CA TYR A 64 1.53 -4.90 4.09
C TYR A 64 0.18 -5.09 3.41
N ASP A 65 -0.86 -5.06 4.22
CA ASP A 65 -2.23 -4.81 3.81
C ASP A 65 -2.59 -3.40 4.29
N VAL A 66 -2.89 -2.51 3.34
CA VAL A 66 -3.17 -1.10 3.57
C VAL A 66 -4.59 -0.77 3.11
N ALA A 67 -5.49 -0.68 4.09
CA ALA A 67 -6.92 -0.53 3.86
C ALA A 67 -7.27 0.74 3.06
N PHE A 68 -8.17 0.59 2.08
CA PHE A 68 -8.68 1.67 1.22
C PHE A 68 -7.63 2.43 0.38
N GLN A 69 -6.43 1.88 0.18
CA GLN A 69 -5.35 2.58 -0.54
C GLN A 69 -5.12 2.11 -1.98
N TYR A 70 -5.92 1.17 -2.50
CA TYR A 70 -5.89 0.81 -3.90
C TYR A 70 -6.74 1.80 -4.71
N THR A 71 -6.10 2.89 -5.17
CA THR A 71 -6.76 4.01 -5.87
C THR A 71 -7.69 3.59 -7.01
N PRO A 72 -7.37 2.61 -7.88
CA PRO A 72 -8.27 2.22 -8.96
C PRO A 72 -9.67 1.77 -8.53
N ALA A 73 -9.83 1.29 -7.28
CA ALA A 73 -11.14 0.91 -6.74
C ALA A 73 -12.13 2.09 -6.65
N PHE A 74 -11.63 3.33 -6.58
CA PHE A 74 -12.45 4.53 -6.43
C PHE A 74 -12.56 5.37 -7.72
N ASN A 75 -11.91 4.94 -8.80
CA ASN A 75 -11.93 5.64 -10.09
C ASN A 75 -13.18 5.34 -10.94
N GLN A 76 -14.22 4.73 -10.36
CA GLN A 76 -15.52 4.64 -11.01
C GLN A 76 -16.21 6.00 -10.95
N ARG A 77 -16.23 6.69 -12.10
CA ARG A 77 -17.09 7.86 -12.32
C ARG A 77 -18.54 7.47 -12.05
N ILE A 78 -19.18 8.18 -11.12
CA ILE A 78 -20.64 8.34 -11.12
C ILE A 78 -21.03 9.17 -12.34
#